data_AF-A0A3M1AMS5-F1
#
_entry.id   AF-A0A3M1AMS5-F1
#
_cell.length_a   1.000
_cell.length_b   1.000
_cell.length_c   1.000
_cell.angle_alpha   90.00
_cell.angle_beta   90.00
_cell.angle_gamma   90.00
#
_symmetry.space_group_name_H-M   'P 1'
#
loop_
_entity.id
_entity.type
_entity.pdbx_description
1 polymer ?
#
loop_
_entity_poly.entity_id
_entity_poly.type
_entity_poly.pdbx_seq_one_letter_code
_entity_poly.pdbx_strand_id
1 'polypeptide(L)'
;LPLIPREEAFRYYCPYRLPPSVGARMGIVFASAFAGAEHWLHAARAQERGEGFDRHFLVQCLGMGQSTLARFLGITGPTFRLQAACASTLSAIAVAEDWIATGRVDRVLVVAADTAGSPTLLPYIGAGFLAVGGVSTEREIERAAQPFGKGRAGTIIGSGAVGLVLERAASALGRGVRPRARLLGTALSNDACHPTKMNPEAIAASMARLVDRVTEAHALDRRTFAERAFFVSHEPFTPARGGSADAEAHTLRTCFGEALEEVPVVNVKGYTGHPMGASLEEVVAIEALERGWLPPVRNREAQDPALSDLTLSEGRHSRAHYAIRLAAGFGAQIACAVYGKVPGEGPRFDRESLEGWLAAETKGEYRSLDASGRYAVAAGNTLTTATPPAQRELPDASQETPPSLEIVTPAWRWRPLEGWGATREVDRDGRIAAPLRSDILGPEDLIDLVSAWLDTLRE
;
A
#
# COMPACT_ATOMS: atom_id res chain seq x y z
N LEU A 1 5.08 -2.25 16.63
CA LEU A 1 3.67 -1.97 16.29
C LEU A 1 3.14 -1.03 17.36
N PRO A 2 2.37 0.03 17.05
CA PRO A 2 1.55 0.64 18.09
C PRO A 2 0.53 -0.42 18.50
N LEU A 3 0.67 -0.94 19.71
CA LEU A 3 -0.10 -2.07 20.19
C LEU A 3 -1.53 -1.61 20.49
N ILE A 4 -2.51 -2.07 19.72
CA ILE A 4 -3.92 -1.74 19.95
C ILE A 4 -4.42 -2.62 21.12
N PRO A 5 -5.12 -2.08 22.13
CA PRO A 5 -5.71 -2.87 23.19
C PRO A 5 -7.04 -3.48 22.74
N ARG A 6 -7.30 -4.70 23.18
CA ARG A 6 -8.58 -5.39 23.05
C ARG A 6 -9.18 -5.53 24.44
N GLU A 7 -10.38 -5.01 24.64
CA GLU A 7 -11.27 -5.41 25.75
C GLU A 7 -12.46 -6.16 25.14
N GLU A 8 -12.87 -7.24 25.80
CA GLU A 8 -13.93 -8.12 25.32
C GLU A 8 -15.33 -7.49 25.43
N ALA A 9 -16.21 -7.97 24.54
CA ALA A 9 -17.63 -7.66 24.41
C ALA A 9 -17.96 -6.22 23.97
N PHE A 10 -18.15 -6.04 22.66
CA PHE A 10 -18.79 -4.90 21.98
C PHE A 10 -18.80 -3.54 22.70
N ARG A 11 -18.08 -2.59 22.07
CA ARG A 11 -17.93 -1.16 22.43
C ARG A 11 -16.90 -0.93 23.53
N TYR A 12 -15.71 -0.53 23.14
CA TYR A 12 -15.18 0.83 23.25
C TYR A 12 -13.73 0.75 22.77
N TYR A 13 -13.35 1.55 21.77
CA TYR A 13 -11.94 1.88 21.58
C TYR A 13 -11.52 2.59 22.87
N CYS A 14 -10.80 1.92 23.77
CA CYS A 14 -9.88 2.67 24.60
C CYS A 14 -8.93 3.32 23.57
N PRO A 15 -8.89 4.66 23.43
CA PRO A 15 -8.03 5.28 22.45
C PRO A 15 -6.61 5.08 22.95
N TYR A 16 -6.01 3.96 22.55
CA TYR A 16 -4.62 3.70 22.84
C TYR A 16 -3.82 4.81 22.20
N ARG A 17 -3.27 5.63 23.08
CA ARG A 17 -2.28 6.60 22.72
C ARG A 17 -0.95 5.93 22.94
N LEU A 18 -0.07 6.13 21.98
CA LEU A 18 1.33 5.84 22.17
C LEU A 18 1.81 6.57 23.43
N PRO A 19 2.70 5.93 24.22
CA PRO A 19 3.39 6.61 25.30
C PRO A 19 3.93 7.96 24.82
N PRO A 20 3.85 9.05 25.61
CA PRO A 20 4.28 10.37 25.15
C PRO A 20 5.72 10.41 24.62
N SER A 21 6.62 9.60 25.21
CA SER A 21 7.99 9.38 24.74
C SER A 21 8.04 8.88 23.29
N VAL A 22 7.21 7.88 22.98
CA VAL A 22 7.10 7.29 21.64
C VAL A 22 6.36 8.22 20.68
N GLY A 23 5.24 8.82 21.12
CA GLY A 23 4.42 9.72 20.32
C GLY A 23 5.16 10.98 19.87
N ALA A 24 6.04 11.54 20.71
CA ALA A 24 6.89 12.68 20.36
C ALA A 24 8.01 12.32 19.36
N ARG A 25 8.37 11.04 19.28
CA ARG A 25 9.44 10.50 18.42
C ARG A 25 8.90 9.71 17.22
N MET A 26 7.60 9.85 16.93
CA MET A 26 6.95 9.21 15.80
C MET A 26 6.43 10.29 14.83
N GLY A 27 6.74 10.14 13.55
CA GLY A 27 6.20 10.98 12.48
C GLY A 27 5.04 10.32 11.76
N ILE A 28 4.25 11.09 11.03
CA ILE A 28 3.24 10.57 10.10
C ILE A 28 3.38 11.25 8.74
N VAL A 29 3.48 10.46 7.68
CA VAL A 29 3.35 10.96 6.31
C VAL A 29 2.13 10.31 5.69
N PHE A 30 1.10 11.12 5.41
CA PHE A 30 -0.11 10.65 4.73
C PHE A 30 0.00 10.94 3.24
N ALA A 31 0.13 9.90 2.43
CA ALA A 31 0.27 9.98 0.98
C ALA A 31 -1.09 9.81 0.28
N SER A 32 -1.39 10.63 -0.71
CA SER A 32 -2.59 10.48 -1.54
C SER A 32 -2.50 11.37 -2.77
N ALA A 33 -3.02 10.88 -3.90
CA ALA A 33 -3.15 11.64 -5.12
C ALA A 33 -4.32 12.63 -5.08
N PHE A 34 -5.43 12.25 -4.43
CA PHE A 34 -6.70 12.99 -4.48
C PHE A 34 -7.32 13.27 -3.09
N ALA A 35 -6.49 13.48 -2.07
CA ALA A 35 -6.95 13.74 -0.71
C ALA A 35 -7.94 14.90 -0.63
N GLY A 36 -9.09 14.66 -0.01
CA GLY A 36 -10.11 15.69 0.21
C GLY A 36 -10.94 16.05 -1.02
N ALA A 37 -10.66 15.49 -2.21
CA ALA A 37 -11.38 15.81 -3.45
C ALA A 37 -12.89 15.53 -3.34
N GLU A 38 -13.29 14.45 -2.67
CA GLU A 38 -14.70 14.12 -2.45
C GLU A 38 -15.44 15.21 -1.68
N HIS A 39 -14.79 15.79 -0.67
CA HIS A 39 -15.39 16.83 0.17
C HIS A 39 -15.53 18.15 -0.60
N TRP A 40 -14.56 18.48 -1.46
CA TRP A 40 -14.67 19.61 -2.38
C TRP A 40 -15.86 19.46 -3.33
N LEU A 41 -16.02 18.28 -3.94
CA LEU A 41 -17.14 18.01 -4.84
C LEU A 41 -18.48 18.01 -4.11
N HIS A 42 -18.53 17.44 -2.90
CA HIS A 42 -19.73 17.46 -2.07
C HIS A 42 -20.16 18.90 -1.77
N ALA A 43 -19.23 19.75 -1.34
CA ALA A 43 -19.49 21.16 -1.03
C ALA A 43 -19.98 21.93 -2.27
N ALA A 44 -19.34 21.73 -3.43
CA ALA A 44 -19.76 22.36 -4.68
C ALA A 44 -21.21 21.96 -5.05
N ARG A 45 -21.53 20.67 -4.98
CA ARG A 45 -22.89 20.18 -5.31
C ARG A 45 -23.94 20.62 -4.29
N ALA A 46 -23.60 20.69 -3.00
CA ALA A 46 -24.51 21.20 -1.97
C ALA A 46 -24.87 22.67 -2.22
N GLN A 47 -23.88 23.47 -2.66
CA GLN A 47 -24.12 24.85 -3.06
C GLN A 47 -25.04 24.96 -4.29
N GLU A 48 -24.84 24.12 -5.32
CA GLU A 48 -25.72 24.08 -6.50
C GLU A 48 -27.17 23.70 -6.15
N ARG A 49 -27.36 22.82 -5.16
CA ARG A 49 -28.69 22.42 -4.67
C ARG A 49 -29.32 23.40 -3.68
N GLY A 50 -28.61 24.46 -3.29
CA GLY A 50 -29.10 25.44 -2.31
C GLY A 50 -29.16 24.90 -0.87
N GLU A 51 -28.37 23.87 -0.53
CA GLU A 51 -28.38 23.20 0.79
C GLU A 51 -27.63 23.97 1.89
N GLY A 52 -27.16 25.19 1.58
CA GLY A 52 -26.33 25.99 2.48
C GLY A 52 -24.87 25.51 2.55
N PHE A 53 -24.04 26.24 3.30
CA PHE A 53 -22.61 25.95 3.41
C PHE A 53 -22.33 25.08 4.65
N ASP A 54 -21.62 23.96 4.46
CA ASP A 54 -21.16 23.15 5.59
C ASP A 54 -20.08 23.91 6.37
N ARG A 55 -20.39 24.28 7.62
CA ARG A 55 -19.43 24.96 8.51
C ARG A 55 -18.15 24.16 8.78
N HIS A 56 -18.15 22.85 8.53
CA HIS A 56 -16.97 21.99 8.68
C HIS A 56 -16.14 21.88 7.39
N PHE A 57 -16.49 22.62 6.33
CA PHE A 57 -15.82 22.56 5.03
C PHE A 57 -14.30 22.69 5.13
N LEU A 58 -13.79 23.67 5.89
CA LEU A 58 -12.34 23.88 6.06
C LEU A 58 -11.64 22.66 6.65
N VAL A 59 -12.29 21.97 7.58
CA VAL A 59 -11.78 20.78 8.26
C VAL A 59 -11.81 19.57 7.31
N GLN A 60 -12.81 19.48 6.45
CA GLN A 60 -12.99 18.40 5.49
C GLN A 60 -12.05 18.54 4.25
N CYS A 61 -11.91 19.76 3.73
CA CYS A 61 -11.24 20.02 2.45
C CYS A 61 -9.71 19.95 2.54
N LEU A 62 -9.14 20.12 3.74
CA LEU A 62 -7.69 20.06 3.98
C LEU A 62 -7.11 18.63 3.94
N GLY A 63 -7.95 17.59 3.90
CA GLY A 63 -7.49 16.20 3.87
C GLY A 63 -6.68 15.84 5.12
N MET A 64 -7.33 15.87 6.28
CA MET A 64 -6.67 15.73 7.60
C MET A 64 -6.45 14.28 8.05
N GLY A 65 -6.11 13.37 7.13
CA GLY A 65 -5.86 11.96 7.43
C GLY A 65 -4.73 11.80 8.47
N GLN A 66 -3.60 12.46 8.23
CA GLN A 66 -2.44 12.50 9.14
C GLN A 66 -2.82 13.05 10.53
N SER A 67 -3.59 14.14 10.60
CA SER A 67 -3.93 14.80 11.87
C SER A 67 -4.94 13.99 12.67
N THR A 68 -5.87 13.31 11.98
CA THR A 68 -6.83 12.39 12.60
C THR A 68 -6.10 11.20 13.20
N LEU A 69 -5.16 10.59 12.45
CA LEU A 69 -4.32 9.51 12.95
C LEU A 69 -3.43 9.98 14.12
N ALA A 70 -2.85 11.17 14.03
CA ALA A 70 -2.02 11.72 15.10
C ALA A 70 -2.82 11.90 16.39
N ARG A 71 -4.01 12.49 16.30
CA ARG A 71 -4.91 12.67 17.45
C ARG A 71 -5.37 11.34 18.03
N PHE A 72 -5.65 10.36 17.17
CA PHE A 72 -6.09 9.03 17.57
C PHE A 72 -4.97 8.27 18.32
N LEU A 73 -3.75 8.29 17.77
CA LEU A 73 -2.59 7.55 18.30
C LEU A 73 -1.76 8.33 19.33
N GLY A 74 -2.09 9.60 19.62
CA GLY A 74 -1.29 10.44 20.52
C GLY A 74 0.08 10.80 19.96
N ILE A 75 0.23 10.88 18.64
CA ILE A 75 1.48 11.24 17.97
C ILE A 75 1.62 12.77 17.97
N THR A 76 2.70 13.27 18.56
CA THR A 76 3.02 14.71 18.66
C THR A 76 4.27 15.08 17.85
N GLY A 77 4.92 14.10 17.21
CA GLY A 77 5.98 14.35 16.24
C GLY A 77 5.48 14.96 14.92
N PRO A 78 6.37 15.18 13.95
CA PRO A 78 6.05 15.84 12.69
C PRO A 78 5.03 15.03 11.87
N THR A 79 3.99 15.71 11.38
CA THR A 79 2.98 15.11 10.50
C THR A 79 2.69 16.01 9.31
N PHE A 80 2.60 15.43 8.11
CA PHE A 80 2.14 16.17 6.94
C PHE A 80 1.52 15.24 5.89
N ARG A 81 0.85 15.85 4.92
CA ARG A 81 0.29 15.18 3.74
C ARG A 81 1.23 15.35 2.56
N LEU A 82 1.54 14.26 1.86
CA LEU A 82 2.38 14.26 0.66
C LEU A 82 1.53 13.89 -0.57
N GLN A 83 1.72 14.62 -1.66
CA GLN A 83 1.12 14.33 -2.95
C GLN A 83 2.21 14.40 -4.03
N ALA A 84 2.55 13.25 -4.58
CA ALA A 84 3.46 13.08 -5.71
C ALA A 84 2.79 12.19 -6.77
N ALA A 85 1.51 12.48 -7.07
CA ALA A 85 0.64 11.67 -7.93
C ALA A 85 0.70 10.17 -7.54
N CYS A 86 0.89 9.27 -8.50
CA CYS A 86 0.93 7.84 -8.27
C CYS A 86 2.24 7.36 -7.57
N ALA A 87 3.24 8.23 -7.45
CA ALA A 87 4.48 7.99 -6.69
C ALA A 87 4.38 8.41 -5.21
N SER A 88 3.20 8.80 -4.72
CA SER A 88 3.02 9.38 -3.38
C SER A 88 3.48 8.46 -2.24
N THR A 89 3.14 7.16 -2.24
CA THR A 89 3.56 6.25 -1.15
C THR A 89 5.08 6.12 -1.08
N LEU A 90 5.73 5.88 -2.22
CA LEU A 90 7.18 5.69 -2.27
C LEU A 90 7.94 6.99 -1.98
N SER A 91 7.37 8.14 -2.37
CA SER A 91 7.88 9.45 -1.96
C SER A 91 7.75 9.70 -0.46
N ALA A 92 6.66 9.25 0.17
CA ALA A 92 6.50 9.30 1.62
C ALA A 92 7.49 8.38 2.35
N ILE A 93 7.84 7.23 1.76
CA ILE A 93 8.88 6.33 2.26
C ILE A 93 10.26 7.00 2.22
N ALA A 94 10.59 7.71 1.14
CA ALA A 94 11.85 8.46 1.03
C ALA A 94 11.94 9.58 2.08
N VAL A 95 10.86 10.35 2.29
CA VAL A 95 10.84 11.35 3.38
C VAL A 95 10.97 10.68 4.75
N ALA A 96 10.34 9.53 4.95
CA ALA A 96 10.47 8.76 6.19
C ALA A 96 11.91 8.29 6.43
N GLU A 97 12.60 7.84 5.39
CA GLU A 97 14.02 7.51 5.41
C GLU A 97 14.85 8.71 5.87
N ASP A 98 14.69 9.87 5.22
CA ASP A 98 15.41 11.10 5.55
C ASP A 98 15.19 11.52 7.01
N TRP A 99 13.94 11.46 7.48
CA TRP A 99 13.57 11.79 8.85
C TRP A 99 14.23 10.89 9.89
N ILE A 100 14.30 9.59 9.61
CA ILE A 100 14.94 8.62 10.51
C ILE A 100 16.47 8.78 10.43
N ALA A 101 17.03 8.91 9.23
CA ALA A 101 18.46 9.05 9.00
C ALA A 101 19.03 10.31 9.68
N THR A 102 18.33 11.44 9.60
CA THR A 102 18.71 12.71 10.24
C THR A 102 18.37 12.79 11.72
N GLY A 103 17.77 11.74 12.30
CA GLY A 103 17.39 11.71 13.72
C GLY A 103 16.17 12.56 14.07
N ARG A 104 15.44 13.08 13.08
CA ARG A 104 14.24 13.91 13.29
C ARG A 104 13.17 13.16 14.08
N VAL A 105 12.98 11.87 13.80
CA VAL A 105 12.13 10.93 14.54
C VAL A 105 12.74 9.53 14.53
N ASP A 106 12.31 8.65 15.43
CA ASP A 106 12.81 7.28 15.49
C ASP A 106 11.97 6.32 14.63
N ARG A 107 10.71 6.73 14.36
CA ARG A 107 9.70 5.96 13.64
C ARG A 107 8.87 6.88 12.77
N VAL A 108 8.41 6.38 11.63
CA VAL A 108 7.45 7.07 10.77
C VAL A 108 6.36 6.12 10.36
N LEU A 109 5.11 6.52 10.59
CA LEU A 109 3.94 5.88 10.01
C LEU A 109 3.69 6.50 8.63
N VAL A 110 3.96 5.73 7.59
CA VAL A 110 3.53 6.06 6.24
C VAL A 110 2.18 5.41 6.01
N VAL A 111 1.17 6.21 5.71
CA VAL A 111 -0.15 5.72 5.31
C VAL A 111 -0.48 6.34 3.99
N ALA A 112 -0.99 5.55 3.06
CA ALA A 112 -1.54 6.07 1.82
C ALA A 112 -2.95 5.56 1.60
N ALA A 113 -3.82 6.41 1.08
CA ALA A 113 -5.18 6.02 0.73
C ALA A 113 -5.73 6.90 -0.38
N ASP A 114 -6.40 6.27 -1.36
CA ASP A 114 -7.14 6.96 -2.41
C ASP A 114 -8.42 6.19 -2.72
N THR A 115 -9.49 6.95 -2.98
CA THR A 115 -10.83 6.43 -3.31
C THR A 115 -11.25 6.80 -4.72
N ALA A 116 -10.31 6.87 -5.67
CA ALA A 116 -10.56 7.37 -7.02
C ALA A 116 -11.62 6.56 -7.80
N GLY A 117 -11.81 5.27 -7.43
CA GLY A 117 -12.88 4.43 -7.95
C GLY A 117 -14.24 4.64 -7.28
N SER A 118 -14.39 5.59 -6.34
CA SER A 118 -15.67 5.85 -5.68
C SER A 118 -16.70 6.42 -6.67
N PRO A 119 -18.01 6.17 -6.47
CA PRO A 119 -19.06 6.77 -7.31
C PRO A 119 -19.02 8.29 -7.38
N THR A 120 -18.43 8.94 -6.37
CA THR A 120 -18.27 10.39 -6.30
C THR A 120 -17.10 10.88 -7.16
N LEU A 121 -15.94 10.22 -7.08
CA LEU A 121 -14.72 10.65 -7.79
C LEU A 121 -14.64 10.13 -9.22
N LEU A 122 -15.08 8.89 -9.46
CA LEU A 122 -14.90 8.21 -10.74
C LEU A 122 -15.46 9.00 -11.93
N PRO A 123 -16.60 9.72 -11.86
CA PRO A 123 -17.07 10.53 -12.98
C PRO A 123 -16.09 11.66 -13.38
N TYR A 124 -15.33 12.21 -12.44
CA TYR A 124 -14.37 13.29 -12.70
C TYR A 124 -12.99 12.74 -13.02
N ILE A 125 -12.48 11.85 -12.16
CA ILE A 125 -11.15 11.26 -12.31
C ILE A 125 -11.14 10.34 -13.54
N GLY A 126 -12.15 9.50 -13.70
CA GLY A 126 -12.32 8.64 -14.87
C GLY A 126 -12.45 9.42 -16.16
N ALA A 127 -13.26 10.49 -16.20
CA ALA A 127 -13.34 11.35 -17.38
C ALA A 127 -12.01 12.07 -17.68
N GLY A 128 -11.29 12.50 -16.65
CA GLY A 128 -9.96 13.11 -16.80
C GLY A 128 -8.94 12.14 -17.38
N PHE A 129 -8.86 10.92 -16.84
CA PHE A 129 -8.00 9.87 -17.39
C PHE A 129 -8.43 9.46 -18.81
N LEU A 130 -9.72 9.42 -19.11
CA LEU A 130 -10.23 9.16 -20.46
C LEU A 130 -9.80 10.25 -21.44
N ALA A 131 -9.88 11.52 -21.04
CA ALA A 131 -9.49 12.66 -21.87
C ALA A 131 -8.00 12.66 -22.23
N VAL A 132 -7.14 12.15 -21.34
CA VAL A 132 -5.69 12.02 -21.60
C VAL A 132 -5.28 10.67 -22.18
N GLY A 133 -6.24 9.78 -22.48
CA GLY A 133 -5.98 8.43 -22.99
C GLY A 133 -5.29 7.50 -21.99
N GLY A 134 -5.49 7.74 -20.70
CA GLY A 134 -4.83 7.03 -19.60
C GLY A 134 -5.65 5.94 -18.94
N VAL A 135 -6.93 5.74 -19.29
CA VAL A 135 -7.83 4.69 -18.75
C VAL A 135 -8.22 3.71 -19.84
N SER A 136 -8.38 2.43 -19.49
CA SER A 136 -8.92 1.43 -20.41
C SER A 136 -10.42 1.68 -20.66
N THR A 137 -10.84 1.53 -21.91
CA THR A 137 -12.25 1.47 -22.31
C THR A 137 -12.72 0.05 -22.62
N GLU A 138 -11.87 -0.95 -22.38
CA GLU A 138 -12.22 -2.36 -22.57
C GLU A 138 -13.25 -2.80 -21.52
N ARG A 139 -14.20 -3.63 -21.94
CA ARG A 139 -15.32 -4.09 -21.10
C ARG A 139 -15.00 -5.39 -20.37
N GLU A 140 -14.15 -6.22 -20.96
CA GLU A 140 -13.70 -7.48 -20.36
C GLU A 140 -12.45 -7.23 -19.51
N ILE A 141 -12.54 -7.48 -18.20
CA ILE A 141 -11.47 -7.19 -17.24
C ILE A 141 -10.19 -7.94 -17.62
N GLU A 142 -10.31 -9.18 -18.07
CA GLU A 142 -9.23 -10.05 -18.51
C GLU A 142 -8.45 -9.44 -19.70
N ARG A 143 -9.12 -8.65 -20.54
CA ARG A 143 -8.49 -7.99 -21.69
C ARG A 143 -7.99 -6.58 -21.35
N ALA A 144 -8.55 -5.95 -20.31
CA ALA A 144 -8.09 -4.66 -19.79
C ALA A 144 -6.81 -4.79 -18.94
N ALA A 145 -6.73 -5.82 -18.09
CA ALA A 145 -5.67 -6.01 -17.10
C ALA A 145 -4.45 -6.71 -17.71
N GLN A 146 -3.77 -6.07 -18.68
CA GLN A 146 -2.64 -6.65 -19.41
C GLN A 146 -1.32 -5.89 -19.14
N PRO A 147 -0.72 -6.01 -17.95
CA PRO A 147 0.57 -5.37 -17.66
C PRO A 147 1.64 -5.94 -18.60
N PHE A 148 2.40 -5.07 -19.26
CA PHE A 148 3.38 -5.41 -20.31
C PHE A 148 2.80 -6.12 -21.54
N GLY A 149 1.49 -6.29 -21.64
CA GLY A 149 0.86 -6.97 -22.76
C GLY A 149 0.80 -6.09 -24.01
N LYS A 150 0.86 -6.66 -25.20
CA LYS A 150 0.75 -5.91 -26.48
C LYS A 150 -0.58 -5.13 -26.59
N GLY A 151 -1.64 -5.66 -26.00
CA GLY A 151 -3.00 -5.10 -26.02
C GLY A 151 -3.27 -4.04 -24.94
N ARG A 152 -2.28 -3.64 -24.14
CA ARG A 152 -2.43 -2.63 -23.08
C ARG A 152 -2.96 -1.30 -23.62
N ALA A 153 -4.10 -0.86 -23.08
CA ALA A 153 -4.88 0.25 -23.64
C ALA A 153 -5.21 1.37 -22.64
N GLY A 154 -4.74 1.26 -21.39
CA GLY A 154 -4.96 2.26 -20.35
C GLY A 154 -5.27 1.63 -19.00
N THR A 155 -5.22 2.44 -17.95
CA THR A 155 -5.34 1.98 -16.57
C THR A 155 -6.74 1.53 -16.18
N ILE A 156 -6.84 0.64 -15.20
CA ILE A 156 -8.10 0.37 -14.48
C ILE A 156 -8.04 1.18 -13.19
N ILE A 157 -8.92 2.17 -13.03
CA ILE A 157 -8.92 3.03 -11.85
C ILE A 157 -9.39 2.23 -10.63
N GLY A 158 -8.58 2.24 -9.59
CA GLY A 158 -8.85 1.55 -8.33
C GLY A 158 -8.97 2.51 -7.15
N SER A 159 -9.33 1.92 -6.02
CA SER A 159 -9.30 2.52 -4.69
C SER A 159 -8.52 1.60 -3.78
N GLY A 160 -7.81 2.14 -2.80
CA GLY A 160 -7.03 1.32 -1.88
C GLY A 160 -6.42 2.13 -0.75
N ALA A 161 -5.91 1.41 0.23
CA ALA A 161 -5.13 1.97 1.33
C ALA A 161 -3.98 1.04 1.72
N VAL A 162 -2.86 1.62 2.16
CA VAL A 162 -1.67 0.90 2.61
C VAL A 162 -1.05 1.63 3.80
N GLY A 163 -0.51 0.87 4.75
CA GLY A 163 0.16 1.39 5.94
C GLY A 163 1.48 0.68 6.20
N LEU A 164 2.53 1.45 6.45
CA LEU A 164 3.88 0.97 6.74
C LEU A 164 4.45 1.73 7.93
N VAL A 165 5.17 1.03 8.81
CA VAL A 165 5.94 1.66 9.87
C VAL A 165 7.41 1.48 9.56
N LEU A 166 8.10 2.59 9.32
CA LEU A 166 9.54 2.64 9.16
C LEU A 166 10.17 2.99 10.49
N GLU A 167 11.26 2.35 10.83
CA GLU A 167 11.97 2.57 12.09
C GLU A 167 13.43 2.19 11.97
N ARG A 168 14.26 2.73 12.87
CA ARG A 168 15.66 2.32 12.98
C ARG A 168 15.75 0.85 13.41
N ALA A 169 16.51 0.04 12.68
CA ALA A 169 16.67 -1.40 12.96
C ALA A 169 17.10 -1.69 14.41
N ALA A 170 18.04 -0.91 14.96
CA ALA A 170 18.46 -1.04 16.36
C ALA A 170 17.30 -0.81 17.35
N SER A 171 16.38 0.11 17.05
CA SER A 171 15.18 0.36 17.87
C SER A 171 14.16 -0.77 17.75
N ALA A 172 14.08 -1.42 16.58
CA ALA A 172 13.28 -2.64 16.38
C ALA A 172 13.81 -3.80 17.23
N LEU A 173 15.09 -4.11 17.05
CA LEU A 173 15.75 -5.24 17.71
C LEU A 173 15.84 -5.04 19.22
N GLY A 174 16.10 -3.83 19.69
CA GLY A 174 16.21 -3.52 21.12
C GLY A 174 14.92 -3.73 21.93
N ARG A 175 13.77 -3.84 21.27
CA ARG A 175 12.48 -4.21 21.91
C ARG A 175 11.97 -5.59 21.49
N GLY A 176 12.84 -6.45 20.95
CA GLY A 176 12.47 -7.80 20.53
C GLY A 176 11.62 -7.87 19.25
N VAL A 177 11.64 -6.86 18.37
CA VAL A 177 10.91 -6.91 17.09
C VAL A 177 11.88 -7.11 15.94
N ARG A 178 11.75 -8.24 15.23
CA ARG A 178 12.44 -8.47 13.96
C ARG A 178 11.76 -7.66 12.83
N PRO A 179 12.50 -6.79 12.10
CA PRO A 179 11.94 -6.10 10.94
C PRO A 179 11.54 -7.09 9.83
N ARG A 180 10.55 -6.74 9.01
CA ARG A 180 10.11 -7.58 7.88
C ARG A 180 11.06 -7.50 6.69
N ALA A 181 11.56 -6.31 6.43
CA ALA A 181 12.54 -6.00 5.40
C ALA A 181 13.40 -4.81 5.87
N ARG A 182 14.52 -4.60 5.19
CA ARG A 182 15.36 -3.39 5.34
C ARG A 182 15.12 -2.48 4.16
N LEU A 183 14.89 -1.20 4.39
CA LEU A 183 15.04 -0.20 3.34
C LEU A 183 16.54 0.08 3.17
N LEU A 184 17.10 -0.21 2.00
CA LEU A 184 18.53 -0.04 1.70
C LEU A 184 18.83 1.32 1.07
N GLY A 185 17.83 1.94 0.47
CA GLY A 185 17.91 3.30 -0.03
C GLY A 185 16.69 3.68 -0.86
N THR A 186 16.44 4.98 -0.96
CA THR A 186 15.51 5.56 -1.93
C THR A 186 16.19 6.56 -2.87
N ALA A 187 15.49 6.89 -3.95
CA ALA A 187 15.84 8.01 -4.80
C ALA A 187 14.56 8.71 -5.27
N LEU A 188 14.52 10.04 -5.12
CA LEU A 188 13.48 10.88 -5.70
C LEU A 188 14.09 11.67 -6.85
N SER A 189 13.33 11.78 -7.95
CA SER A 189 13.74 12.56 -9.11
C SER A 189 12.54 13.15 -9.83
N ASN A 190 12.80 14.23 -10.57
CA ASN A 190 11.87 14.80 -11.52
C ASN A 190 12.57 14.91 -12.87
N ASP A 191 11.90 14.45 -13.93
CA ASP A 191 12.50 14.44 -15.26
C ASP A 191 12.28 15.73 -16.07
N ALA A 192 11.51 16.69 -15.52
CA ALA A 192 11.18 17.99 -16.09
C ALA A 192 10.69 17.95 -17.56
N CYS A 193 10.18 16.81 -18.05
CA CYS A 193 9.91 16.65 -19.48
C CYS A 193 8.48 17.05 -19.88
N HIS A 194 7.47 16.53 -19.18
CA HIS A 194 6.06 16.71 -19.54
C HIS A 194 5.13 16.35 -18.36
N PRO A 195 3.93 16.94 -18.27
CA PRO A 195 2.96 16.56 -17.23
C PRO A 195 2.50 15.10 -17.25
N THR A 196 2.49 14.46 -18.42
CA THR A 196 1.95 13.09 -18.61
C THR A 196 2.88 12.12 -19.32
N LYS A 197 3.98 12.60 -19.91
CA LYS A 197 4.99 11.74 -20.56
C LYS A 197 6.13 11.52 -19.59
N MET A 198 6.82 10.42 -19.78
CA MET A 198 8.00 10.05 -19.00
C MET A 198 9.24 10.24 -19.87
N ASN A 199 10.36 10.60 -19.24
CA ASN A 199 11.68 10.53 -19.87
C ASN A 199 12.41 9.27 -19.36
N PRO A 200 12.45 8.18 -20.17
CA PRO A 200 13.07 6.94 -19.76
C PRO A 200 14.54 7.08 -19.35
N GLU A 201 15.31 7.96 -20.01
CA GLU A 201 16.74 8.14 -19.70
C GLU A 201 16.94 8.75 -18.31
N ALA A 202 16.13 9.74 -17.94
CA ALA A 202 16.20 10.38 -16.62
C ALA A 202 15.81 9.40 -15.49
N ILE A 203 14.78 8.58 -15.72
CA ILE A 203 14.34 7.55 -14.80
C ILE A 203 15.42 6.48 -14.64
N ALA A 204 15.97 6.00 -15.76
CA ALA A 204 17.05 5.03 -15.79
C ALA A 204 18.27 5.51 -15.02
N ALA A 205 18.70 6.76 -15.23
CA ALA A 205 19.80 7.36 -14.50
C ALA A 205 19.55 7.45 -12.98
N SER A 206 18.32 7.76 -12.57
CA SER A 206 17.94 7.81 -11.15
C SER A 206 18.00 6.43 -10.49
N MET A 207 17.43 5.42 -11.15
CA MET A 207 17.47 4.03 -10.68
C MET A 207 18.90 3.49 -10.66
N ALA A 208 19.67 3.70 -11.74
CA ALA A 208 21.05 3.23 -11.83
C ALA A 208 21.89 3.75 -10.68
N ARG A 209 21.83 5.07 -10.39
CA ARG A 209 22.52 5.66 -9.24
C ARG A 209 22.09 5.06 -7.90
N LEU A 210 20.81 4.71 -7.73
CA LEU A 210 20.35 4.06 -6.51
C LEU A 210 20.92 2.64 -6.39
N VAL A 211 20.86 1.85 -7.46
CA VAL A 211 21.40 0.50 -7.47
C VAL A 211 22.92 0.55 -7.26
N ASP A 212 23.64 1.47 -7.91
CA ASP A 212 25.09 1.68 -7.73
C ASP A 212 25.42 1.88 -6.24
N ARG A 213 24.77 2.85 -5.59
CA ARG A 213 24.96 3.13 -4.15
C ARG A 213 24.71 1.90 -3.28
N VAL A 214 23.67 1.13 -3.56
CA VAL A 214 23.36 -0.09 -2.79
C VAL A 214 24.40 -1.17 -3.05
N THR A 215 24.78 -1.40 -4.30
CA THR A 215 25.78 -2.42 -4.66
C THR A 215 27.15 -2.10 -4.06
N GLU A 216 27.57 -0.84 -4.09
CA GLU A 216 28.80 -0.37 -3.46
C GLU A 216 28.78 -0.56 -1.93
N ALA A 217 27.70 -0.13 -1.28
CA ALA A 217 27.55 -0.25 0.18
C ALA A 217 27.53 -1.71 0.67
N HIS A 218 27.14 -2.64 -0.20
CA HIS A 218 27.07 -4.08 0.09
C HIS A 218 28.22 -4.90 -0.54
N ALA A 219 29.19 -4.24 -1.19
CA ALA A 219 30.30 -4.88 -1.90
C ALA A 219 29.86 -5.99 -2.88
N LEU A 220 28.82 -5.69 -3.68
CA LEU A 220 28.30 -6.58 -4.70
C LEU A 220 28.62 -6.04 -6.09
N ASP A 221 29.00 -6.92 -7.01
CA ASP A 221 28.96 -6.58 -8.43
C ASP A 221 27.51 -6.60 -8.95
N ARG A 222 27.31 -5.98 -10.13
CA ARG A 222 25.98 -5.81 -10.73
C ARG A 222 25.29 -7.13 -11.03
N ARG A 223 26.03 -8.15 -11.48
CA ARG A 223 25.46 -9.45 -11.85
C ARG A 223 25.02 -10.21 -10.61
N THR A 224 25.86 -10.28 -9.58
CA THR A 224 25.50 -10.90 -8.30
C THR A 224 24.29 -10.23 -7.65
N PHE A 225 24.17 -8.90 -7.77
CA PHE A 225 22.97 -8.20 -7.32
C PHE A 225 21.73 -8.58 -8.15
N ALA A 226 21.84 -8.62 -9.49
CA ALA A 226 20.76 -9.00 -10.40
C ALA A 226 20.22 -10.41 -10.11
N GLU A 227 21.09 -11.41 -9.98
CA GLU A 227 20.75 -12.82 -9.64
C GLU A 227 20.00 -12.96 -8.31
N ARG A 228 20.08 -11.95 -7.44
CA ARG A 228 19.45 -11.92 -6.13
C ARG A 228 18.36 -10.85 -6.03
N ALA A 229 17.99 -10.22 -7.13
CA ALA A 229 17.01 -9.16 -7.18
C ALA A 229 15.73 -9.59 -7.91
N PHE A 230 14.64 -8.92 -7.58
CA PHE A 230 13.46 -8.84 -8.44
C PHE A 230 12.98 -7.40 -8.51
N PHE A 231 12.27 -7.07 -9.58
CA PHE A 231 11.73 -5.75 -9.81
C PHE A 231 10.22 -5.76 -9.63
N VAL A 232 9.69 -4.86 -8.80
CA VAL A 232 8.26 -4.65 -8.65
C VAL A 232 7.86 -3.41 -9.45
N SER A 233 7.13 -3.69 -10.51
CA SER A 233 6.72 -2.77 -11.56
C SER A 233 5.68 -1.76 -11.10
N HIS A 234 5.78 -0.53 -11.63
CA HIS A 234 4.71 0.46 -11.54
C HIS A 234 3.66 0.28 -12.64
N GLU A 235 4.02 -0.21 -13.82
CA GLU A 235 3.19 -0.30 -15.03
C GLU A 235 1.69 -0.51 -14.76
N PRO A 236 0.86 0.54 -14.98
CA PRO A 236 -0.58 0.50 -14.71
C PRO A 236 -1.39 0.32 -16.00
N PHE A 237 -0.91 -0.49 -16.95
CA PHE A 237 -1.52 -0.76 -18.27
C PHE A 237 -1.48 0.43 -19.25
N THR A 238 -0.46 1.28 -19.14
CA THR A 238 -0.34 2.46 -20.01
C THR A 238 -0.15 2.06 -21.48
N PRO A 239 -0.56 2.92 -22.43
CA PRO A 239 -0.46 2.61 -23.86
C PRO A 239 0.92 2.12 -24.29
N ALA A 240 0.93 1.23 -25.29
CA ALA A 240 2.11 0.45 -25.67
C ALA A 240 3.31 1.24 -26.23
N ARG A 241 3.19 2.56 -26.41
CA ARG A 241 4.30 3.41 -26.87
C ARG A 241 4.48 4.59 -25.95
N GLY A 242 5.66 4.71 -25.36
CA GLY A 242 6.03 5.81 -24.47
C GLY A 242 5.33 5.77 -23.11
N GLY A 243 4.70 4.64 -22.78
CA GLY A 243 4.11 4.36 -21.47
C GLY A 243 5.12 3.89 -20.43
N SER A 244 4.63 3.58 -19.24
CA SER A 244 5.40 3.11 -18.10
C SER A 244 6.10 1.77 -18.37
N ALA A 245 5.49 0.84 -19.12
CA ALA A 245 6.12 -0.42 -19.51
C ALA A 245 7.41 -0.21 -20.30
N ASP A 246 7.40 0.69 -21.28
CA ASP A 246 8.57 1.00 -22.12
C ASP A 246 9.65 1.70 -21.29
N ALA A 247 9.24 2.62 -20.41
CA ALA A 247 10.15 3.34 -19.54
C ALA A 247 10.81 2.41 -18.51
N GLU A 248 10.06 1.46 -17.95
CA GLU A 248 10.57 0.40 -17.07
C GLU A 248 11.53 -0.53 -17.80
N ALA A 249 11.16 -0.99 -19.00
CA ALA A 249 12.03 -1.83 -19.81
C ALA A 249 13.35 -1.13 -20.13
N HIS A 250 13.30 0.12 -20.59
CA HIS A 250 14.48 0.93 -20.83
C HIS A 250 15.32 1.12 -19.57
N THR A 251 14.67 1.39 -18.43
CA THR A 251 15.33 1.53 -17.12
C THR A 251 16.09 0.26 -16.73
N LEU A 252 15.44 -0.90 -16.83
CA LEU A 252 16.04 -2.18 -16.47
C LEU A 252 17.17 -2.57 -17.43
N ARG A 253 16.99 -2.38 -18.74
CA ARG A 253 18.06 -2.57 -19.75
C ARG A 253 19.29 -1.73 -19.44
N THR A 254 19.07 -0.46 -19.07
CA THR A 254 20.17 0.46 -18.71
C THR A 254 20.85 0.06 -17.40
N CYS A 255 20.09 -0.40 -16.40
CA CYS A 255 20.62 -0.76 -15.09
C CYS A 255 21.37 -2.09 -15.07
N PHE A 256 20.95 -3.06 -15.89
CA PHE A 256 21.41 -4.45 -15.80
C PHE A 256 22.10 -4.97 -17.06
N GLY A 257 21.87 -4.36 -18.23
CA GLY A 257 22.48 -4.80 -19.49
C GLY A 257 22.23 -6.30 -19.73
N GLU A 258 23.31 -7.05 -19.90
CA GLU A 258 23.26 -8.51 -20.10
C GLU A 258 22.68 -9.27 -18.90
N ALA A 259 22.75 -8.72 -17.68
CA ALA A 259 22.19 -9.37 -16.49
C ALA A 259 20.68 -9.13 -16.32
N LEU A 260 20.00 -8.52 -17.29
CA LEU A 260 18.56 -8.24 -17.22
C LEU A 260 17.72 -9.52 -17.05
N GLU A 261 18.10 -10.60 -17.75
CA GLU A 261 17.35 -11.87 -17.73
C GLU A 261 17.24 -12.47 -16.32
N GLU A 262 18.21 -12.15 -15.44
CA GLU A 262 18.28 -12.60 -14.06
C GLU A 262 17.29 -11.89 -13.13
N VAL A 263 16.74 -10.73 -13.53
CA VAL A 263 15.87 -9.89 -12.69
C VAL A 263 14.41 -10.11 -13.07
N PRO A 264 13.64 -10.89 -12.28
CA PRO A 264 12.25 -11.14 -12.60
C PRO A 264 11.42 -9.89 -12.34
N VAL A 265 10.48 -9.61 -13.24
CA VAL A 265 9.53 -8.50 -13.12
C VAL A 265 8.21 -9.00 -12.53
N VAL A 266 7.79 -8.38 -11.44
CA VAL A 266 6.53 -8.63 -10.73
C VAL A 266 5.62 -7.42 -10.90
N ASN A 267 4.33 -7.64 -11.13
CA ASN A 267 3.32 -6.59 -11.21
C ASN A 267 2.03 -7.08 -10.57
N VAL A 268 1.42 -6.25 -9.70
CA VAL A 268 0.18 -6.59 -8.99
C VAL A 268 -1.02 -5.74 -9.42
N LYS A 269 -0.81 -4.76 -10.31
CA LYS A 269 -1.91 -3.94 -10.81
C LYS A 269 -2.87 -4.76 -11.66
N GLY A 270 -2.39 -5.81 -12.31
CA GLY A 270 -3.20 -6.84 -12.97
C GLY A 270 -4.36 -7.39 -12.11
N TYR A 271 -4.21 -7.37 -10.78
CA TYR A 271 -5.19 -7.86 -9.83
C TYR A 271 -5.92 -6.75 -9.06
N THR A 272 -5.28 -5.60 -8.90
CA THR A 272 -5.76 -4.52 -8.01
C THR A 272 -6.27 -3.30 -8.76
N GLY A 273 -6.09 -3.27 -10.09
CA GLY A 273 -6.13 -2.03 -10.85
C GLY A 273 -5.05 -1.07 -10.37
N HIS A 274 -5.33 0.22 -10.48
CA HIS A 274 -4.43 1.27 -10.05
C HIS A 274 -5.08 2.15 -8.96
N PRO A 275 -4.76 1.91 -7.68
CA PRO A 275 -5.27 2.69 -6.54
C PRO A 275 -4.55 4.05 -6.38
N MET A 276 -4.14 4.67 -7.48
CA MET A 276 -3.52 6.00 -7.53
C MET A 276 -2.31 6.12 -6.61
N GLY A 277 -2.35 7.00 -5.60
CA GLY A 277 -1.25 7.25 -4.67
C GLY A 277 -1.10 6.19 -3.58
N ALA A 278 -2.03 5.23 -3.45
CA ALA A 278 -2.01 4.15 -2.45
C ALA A 278 -1.31 2.90 -2.99
N SER A 279 0.02 2.90 -2.94
CA SER A 279 0.84 1.89 -3.62
C SER A 279 0.95 0.58 -2.82
N LEU A 280 0.18 -0.44 -3.22
CA LEU A 280 0.19 -1.77 -2.61
C LEU A 280 1.49 -2.56 -2.90
N GLU A 281 2.23 -2.15 -3.93
CA GLU A 281 3.45 -2.78 -4.42
C GLU A 281 4.55 -2.87 -3.36
N GLU A 282 4.60 -1.91 -2.42
CA GLU A 282 5.58 -1.94 -1.32
C GLU A 282 5.36 -3.11 -0.37
N VAL A 283 4.09 -3.36 -0.03
CA VAL A 283 3.73 -4.50 0.81
C VAL A 283 4.03 -5.79 0.08
N VAL A 284 3.71 -5.87 -1.21
CA VAL A 284 4.01 -7.04 -2.04
C VAL A 284 5.52 -7.30 -2.12
N ALA A 285 6.34 -6.27 -2.30
CA ALA A 285 7.80 -6.41 -2.31
C ALA A 285 8.32 -6.98 -0.98
N ILE A 286 7.81 -6.47 0.14
CA ILE A 286 8.19 -6.93 1.49
C ILE A 286 7.72 -8.36 1.75
N GLU A 287 6.47 -8.69 1.42
CA GLU A 287 5.91 -10.04 1.56
C GLU A 287 6.69 -11.05 0.70
N ALA A 288 7.03 -10.68 -0.53
CA ALA A 288 7.78 -11.52 -1.45
C ALA A 288 9.20 -11.81 -0.94
N LEU A 289 9.88 -10.81 -0.36
CA LEU A 289 11.18 -11.00 0.30
C LEU A 289 11.09 -11.90 1.53
N GLU A 290 10.10 -11.67 2.39
CA GLU A 290 9.94 -12.39 3.64
C GLU A 290 9.55 -13.86 3.40
N ARG A 291 8.58 -14.10 2.52
CA ARG A 291 8.05 -15.44 2.21
C ARG A 291 8.87 -16.19 1.17
N GLY A 292 9.72 -15.50 0.42
CA GLY A 292 10.47 -16.10 -0.68
C GLY A 292 9.55 -16.61 -1.80
N TRP A 293 8.50 -15.86 -2.14
CA TRP A 293 7.58 -16.18 -3.22
C TRP A 293 7.28 -14.91 -4.03
N LEU A 294 7.48 -14.99 -5.36
CA LEU A 294 7.19 -13.90 -6.28
C LEU A 294 5.80 -14.15 -6.91
N PRO A 295 4.87 -13.18 -6.83
CA PRO A 295 3.57 -13.35 -7.46
C PRO A 295 3.67 -13.39 -8.98
N PRO A 296 2.75 -14.12 -9.65
CA PRO A 296 2.66 -14.09 -11.09
C PRO A 296 2.24 -12.70 -11.60
N VAL A 297 2.66 -12.38 -12.82
CA VAL A 297 2.09 -11.26 -13.58
C VAL A 297 0.81 -11.75 -14.26
N ARG A 298 -0.32 -11.08 -14.00
CA ARG A 298 -1.61 -11.45 -14.62
C ARG A 298 -1.55 -11.28 -16.14
N ASN A 299 -2.16 -12.23 -16.87
CA ASN A 299 -2.24 -12.24 -18.34
C ASN A 299 -0.88 -12.11 -19.06
N ARG A 300 0.17 -12.70 -18.48
CA ARG A 300 1.55 -12.60 -18.98
C ARG A 300 1.73 -13.18 -20.38
N GLU A 301 0.89 -14.12 -20.80
CA GLU A 301 0.90 -14.73 -22.13
C GLU A 301 0.66 -13.71 -23.25
N ALA A 302 0.08 -12.55 -22.92
CA ALA A 302 -0.10 -11.43 -23.83
C ALA A 302 1.14 -10.52 -23.95
N GLN A 303 2.28 -10.87 -23.32
CA GLN A 303 3.50 -10.05 -23.28
C GLN A 303 3.88 -9.54 -24.67
N ASP A 304 4.16 -8.24 -24.72
CA ASP A 304 4.55 -7.58 -25.96
C ASP A 304 5.89 -8.14 -26.47
N PRO A 305 5.97 -8.62 -27.73
CA PRO A 305 7.24 -9.06 -28.32
C PRO A 305 8.34 -8.00 -28.29
N ALA A 306 8.01 -6.70 -28.22
CA ALA A 306 9.02 -5.64 -28.06
C ALA A 306 9.64 -5.57 -26.65
N LEU A 307 9.05 -6.28 -25.69
CA LEU A 307 9.45 -6.35 -24.28
C LEU A 307 9.81 -7.80 -23.90
N SER A 308 10.12 -8.66 -24.87
CA SER A 308 10.36 -10.10 -24.67
C SER A 308 11.61 -10.42 -23.85
N ASP A 309 12.50 -9.45 -23.68
CA ASP A 309 13.69 -9.54 -22.84
C ASP A 309 13.41 -9.32 -21.35
N LEU A 310 12.19 -8.88 -20.98
CA LEU A 310 11.75 -8.84 -19.60
C LEU A 310 11.28 -10.23 -19.15
N THR A 311 11.91 -10.76 -18.11
CA THR A 311 11.48 -12.01 -17.46
C THR A 311 10.28 -11.74 -16.54
N LEU A 312 9.05 -11.83 -17.07
CA LEU A 312 7.85 -11.66 -16.24
C LEU A 312 7.69 -12.83 -15.26
N SER A 313 7.36 -12.53 -14.00
CA SER A 313 7.18 -13.54 -12.97
C SER A 313 6.02 -14.47 -13.29
N GLU A 314 6.25 -15.77 -13.14
CA GLU A 314 5.29 -16.83 -13.41
C GLU A 314 4.56 -17.35 -12.16
N GLY A 315 4.86 -16.79 -10.98
CA GLY A 315 4.41 -17.33 -9.70
C GLY A 315 5.36 -18.44 -9.23
N ARG A 316 6.37 -18.09 -8.43
CA ARG A 316 7.37 -19.09 -7.99
C ARG A 316 8.04 -18.75 -6.68
N HIS A 317 8.60 -19.78 -6.04
CA HIS A 317 9.56 -19.58 -4.96
C HIS A 317 10.82 -18.89 -5.48
N SER A 318 11.36 -18.00 -4.66
CA SER A 318 12.53 -17.19 -4.98
C SER A 318 13.48 -17.10 -3.79
N ARG A 319 14.77 -17.14 -4.11
CA ARG A 319 15.87 -16.86 -3.18
C ARG A 319 16.35 -15.41 -3.29
N ALA A 320 15.50 -14.50 -3.78
CA ALA A 320 15.85 -13.09 -3.86
C ALA A 320 16.14 -12.49 -2.48
N HIS A 321 17.17 -11.66 -2.44
CA HIS A 321 17.58 -10.88 -1.28
C HIS A 321 17.21 -9.40 -1.45
N TYR A 322 16.95 -8.95 -2.68
CA TYR A 322 16.68 -7.56 -3.00
C TYR A 322 15.39 -7.40 -3.78
N ALA A 323 14.59 -6.40 -3.42
CA ALA A 323 13.44 -5.98 -4.21
C ALA A 323 13.66 -4.54 -4.66
N ILE A 324 13.53 -4.30 -5.96
CA ILE A 324 13.69 -2.98 -6.57
C ILE A 324 12.30 -2.47 -6.90
N ARG A 325 12.00 -1.23 -6.50
CA ARG A 325 10.73 -0.57 -6.78
C ARG A 325 10.94 0.68 -7.59
N LEU A 326 10.13 0.83 -8.64
CA LEU A 326 9.90 2.10 -9.31
C LEU A 326 8.46 2.52 -9.06
N ALA A 327 8.23 3.81 -8.85
CA ALA A 327 6.93 4.44 -8.95
C ALA A 327 7.06 5.72 -9.79
N ALA A 328 6.13 5.92 -10.71
CA ALA A 328 6.06 7.12 -11.54
C ALA A 328 4.66 7.73 -11.43
N GLY A 329 4.54 9.02 -11.73
CA GLY A 329 3.25 9.69 -11.71
C GLY A 329 3.27 10.98 -12.51
N PHE A 330 2.08 11.55 -12.72
CA PHE A 330 1.92 12.81 -13.44
C PHE A 330 2.76 13.93 -12.82
N GLY A 331 3.20 14.86 -13.66
CA GLY A 331 4.13 15.93 -13.31
C GLY A 331 5.56 15.43 -13.13
N ALA A 332 5.93 14.36 -13.84
CA ALA A 332 7.27 13.79 -13.83
C ALA A 332 7.75 13.34 -12.44
N GLN A 333 6.84 12.87 -11.59
CA GLN A 333 7.18 12.47 -10.21
C GLN A 333 7.71 11.04 -10.22
N ILE A 334 9.01 10.88 -9.94
CA ILE A 334 9.68 9.57 -9.98
C ILE A 334 10.25 9.25 -8.60
N ALA A 335 9.95 8.06 -8.11
CA ALA A 335 10.51 7.52 -6.89
C ALA A 335 11.01 6.10 -7.11
N CYS A 336 12.19 5.79 -6.59
CA CYS A 336 12.77 4.45 -6.60
C CYS A 336 13.13 4.02 -5.17
N ALA A 337 13.07 2.72 -4.90
CA ALA A 337 13.55 2.15 -3.65
C ALA A 337 14.20 0.78 -3.86
N VAL A 338 15.12 0.44 -2.97
CA VAL A 338 15.64 -0.93 -2.85
C VAL A 338 15.39 -1.42 -1.43
N TYR A 339 14.72 -2.57 -1.33
CA TYR A 339 14.51 -3.30 -0.09
C TYR A 339 15.42 -4.51 -0.02
N GLY A 340 15.86 -4.87 1.18
CA GLY A 340 16.66 -6.04 1.48
C GLY A 340 15.93 -7.02 2.38
N LYS A 341 16.10 -8.31 2.13
CA LYS A 341 15.61 -9.38 3.01
C LYS A 341 16.26 -9.28 4.39
N VAL A 342 15.46 -9.49 5.44
CA VAL A 342 15.96 -9.67 6.81
C VAL A 342 16.11 -11.17 7.06
N PRO A 343 17.33 -11.69 7.31
CA PRO A 343 17.51 -13.08 7.70
C PRO A 343 16.81 -13.36 9.04
N GLY A 344 16.17 -14.52 9.16
CA GLY A 344 15.64 -15.00 10.43
C GLY A 344 14.61 -16.10 10.27
N GLU A 345 14.70 -17.11 11.13
CA GLU A 345 13.71 -18.18 11.29
C GLU A 345 12.94 -17.98 12.60
N GLY A 346 11.77 -18.61 12.75
CA GLY A 346 10.96 -18.52 13.98
C GLY A 346 10.15 -17.22 14.13
N PRO A 347 9.64 -16.92 15.34
CA PRO A 347 8.69 -15.83 15.56
C PRO A 347 9.33 -14.45 15.30
N ARG A 348 8.53 -13.52 14.77
CA ARG A 348 8.97 -12.14 14.51
C ARG A 348 9.17 -11.33 15.79
N PHE A 349 8.53 -11.73 16.87
CA PHE A 349 8.54 -11.03 18.15
C PHE A 349 9.16 -11.93 19.21
N ASP A 350 10.18 -11.42 19.88
CA ASP A 350 10.56 -11.94 21.18
C ASP A 350 9.60 -11.36 22.23
N ARG A 351 8.72 -12.23 22.74
CA ARG A 351 7.63 -11.84 23.63
C ARG A 351 8.16 -11.20 24.90
N GLU A 352 9.18 -11.79 25.51
CA GLU A 352 9.73 -11.32 26.78
C GLU A 352 10.30 -9.90 26.65
N SER A 353 11.17 -9.67 25.65
CA SER A 353 11.71 -8.33 25.39
C SER A 353 10.62 -7.32 25.05
N LEU A 354 9.60 -7.71 24.27
CA LEU A 354 8.54 -6.80 23.86
C LEU A 354 7.60 -6.44 25.02
N GLU A 355 7.24 -7.41 25.87
CA GLU A 355 6.45 -7.19 27.08
C GLU A 355 7.23 -6.35 28.11
N GLY A 356 8.52 -6.61 28.28
CA GLY A 356 9.41 -5.79 29.11
C GLY A 356 9.50 -4.34 28.63
N TRP A 357 9.69 -4.14 27.32
CA TRP A 357 9.68 -2.80 26.71
C TRP A 357 8.31 -2.11 26.88
N LEU A 358 7.21 -2.83 26.65
CA LEU A 358 5.86 -2.32 26.79
C LEU A 358 5.59 -1.84 28.24
N ALA A 359 5.96 -2.66 29.22
CA ALA A 359 5.82 -2.32 30.63
C ALA A 359 6.66 -1.08 30.99
N ALA A 360 7.87 -0.96 30.46
CA ALA A 360 8.73 0.20 30.69
C ALA A 360 8.12 1.48 30.11
N GLU A 361 7.73 1.48 28.83
CA GLU A 361 7.22 2.68 28.15
C GLU A 361 5.86 3.14 28.69
N THR A 362 5.03 2.19 29.13
CA THR A 362 3.67 2.48 29.63
C THR A 362 3.63 2.62 31.16
N LYS A 363 4.80 2.62 31.83
CA LYS A 363 4.89 2.64 33.31
C LYS A 363 4.04 1.55 33.96
N GLY A 364 3.96 0.39 33.32
CA GLY A 364 3.25 -0.79 33.78
C GLY A 364 1.73 -0.77 33.57
N GLU A 365 1.17 0.20 32.83
CA GLU A 365 -0.23 0.22 32.41
C GLU A 365 -0.54 -0.98 31.50
N TYR A 366 0.40 -1.36 30.64
CA TYR A 366 0.34 -2.56 29.81
C TYR A 366 1.55 -3.44 30.11
N ARG A 367 1.33 -4.73 30.36
CA ARG A 367 2.41 -5.64 30.81
C ARG A 367 2.54 -6.91 29.99
N SER A 368 1.47 -7.34 29.35
CA SER A 368 1.46 -8.58 28.58
C SER A 368 0.87 -8.31 27.20
N LEU A 369 1.17 -9.23 26.28
CA LEU A 369 0.52 -9.29 24.99
C LEU A 369 -0.51 -10.41 25.01
N ASP A 370 -1.55 -10.27 24.19
CA ASP A 370 -2.49 -11.35 23.93
C ASP A 370 -1.80 -12.59 23.33
N ALA A 371 -2.48 -13.72 23.22
CA ALA A 371 -1.88 -14.95 22.70
C ALA A 371 -1.29 -14.80 21.28
N SER A 372 -1.84 -13.91 20.45
CA SER A 372 -1.29 -13.61 19.12
C SER A 372 -0.03 -12.72 19.14
N GLY A 373 0.29 -12.11 20.27
CA GLY A 373 1.41 -11.16 20.40
C GLY A 373 1.14 -9.83 19.70
N ARG A 374 -0.12 -9.54 19.32
CA ARG A 374 -0.50 -8.39 18.49
C ARG A 374 -1.16 -7.27 19.29
N TYR A 375 -1.79 -7.61 20.42
CA TYR A 375 -2.55 -6.67 21.23
C TYR A 375 -1.94 -6.55 22.62
N ALA A 376 -1.81 -5.31 23.11
CA ALA A 376 -1.37 -5.05 24.48
C ALA A 376 -2.53 -5.29 25.46
N VAL A 377 -2.25 -5.94 26.58
CA VAL A 377 -3.22 -6.23 27.63
C VAL A 377 -2.94 -5.32 28.82
N ALA A 378 -3.98 -4.60 29.25
CA ALA A 378 -3.89 -3.70 30.39
C ALA A 378 -3.65 -4.50 31.69
N ALA A 379 -2.90 -3.90 32.63
CA ALA A 379 -2.61 -4.53 33.91
C ALA A 379 -3.90 -4.83 34.69
N GLY A 380 -4.06 -6.08 35.12
CA GLY A 380 -5.26 -6.55 35.83
C GLY A 380 -6.33 -7.18 34.93
N ASN A 381 -6.19 -7.07 33.60
CA ASN A 381 -7.04 -7.77 32.64
C ASN A 381 -6.37 -9.08 32.20
N THR A 382 -7.16 -10.14 32.10
CA THR A 382 -6.75 -11.40 31.46
C THR A 382 -7.60 -11.55 30.21
N LEU A 383 -7.00 -11.48 29.02
CA LEU A 383 -7.73 -11.87 27.81
C LEU A 383 -7.94 -13.38 27.87
N THR A 384 -9.21 -13.81 27.84
CA THR A 384 -9.56 -15.21 27.73
C THR A 384 -8.91 -15.77 26.47
N THR A 385 -8.29 -16.94 26.61
CA THR A 385 -7.54 -17.66 25.59
C THR A 385 -8.46 -18.09 24.44
N ALA A 386 -8.88 -17.16 23.58
CA ALA A 386 -9.19 -17.52 22.22
C ALA A 386 -7.84 -17.86 21.59
N THR A 387 -7.63 -19.15 21.33
CA THR A 387 -6.48 -19.68 20.61
C THR A 387 -6.12 -18.71 19.47
N PRO A 388 -4.87 -18.22 19.39
CA PRO A 388 -4.48 -17.45 18.21
C PRO A 388 -4.80 -18.33 16.99
N PRO A 389 -5.35 -17.80 15.89
CA PRO A 389 -5.46 -18.59 14.69
C PRO A 389 -4.08 -19.18 14.43
N ALA A 390 -4.00 -20.51 14.33
CA ALA A 390 -2.73 -21.19 14.10
C ALA A 390 -1.99 -20.44 12.98
N GLN A 391 -0.67 -20.28 13.09
CA GLN A 391 0.11 -19.99 11.89
C GLN A 391 -0.22 -21.14 10.94
N ARG A 392 -1.05 -20.86 9.92
CA ARG A 392 -1.55 -21.89 9.02
C ARG A 392 -0.31 -22.50 8.37
N GLU A 393 -0.01 -23.75 8.69
CA GLU A 393 0.81 -24.56 7.80
C GLU A 393 0.07 -24.55 6.47
N LEU A 394 0.76 -24.07 5.44
CA LEU A 394 0.19 -23.96 4.11
C LEU A 394 -0.23 -25.37 3.67
N PRO A 395 -1.49 -25.60 3.30
CA PRO A 395 -1.90 -26.90 2.79
C PRO A 395 -1.12 -27.22 1.51
N ASP A 396 -0.81 -28.51 1.32
CA ASP A 396 -0.23 -29.02 0.09
C ASP A 396 -1.21 -28.75 -1.06
N ALA A 397 -0.82 -27.86 -1.97
CA ALA A 397 -1.63 -27.35 -3.08
C ALA A 397 -2.09 -28.43 -4.08
N SER A 398 -1.69 -29.69 -3.89
CA SER A 398 -2.10 -30.82 -4.71
C SER A 398 -3.50 -31.37 -4.40
N GLN A 399 -4.21 -30.88 -3.35
CA GLN A 399 -5.44 -31.53 -2.87
C GLN A 399 -6.74 -30.71 -2.85
N GLU A 400 -6.79 -29.44 -3.26
CA GLU A 400 -8.06 -28.67 -3.23
C GLU A 400 -8.65 -28.38 -4.62
N THR A 401 -9.93 -28.72 -4.78
CA THR A 401 -10.74 -28.39 -5.96
C THR A 401 -11.36 -27.00 -5.72
N PRO A 402 -11.29 -26.05 -6.67
CA PRO A 402 -11.67 -24.67 -6.40
C PRO A 402 -13.18 -24.51 -6.15
N PRO A 403 -13.60 -23.73 -5.13
CA PRO A 403 -15.01 -23.43 -4.91
C PRO A 403 -15.52 -22.44 -5.96
N SER A 404 -16.76 -22.63 -6.41
CA SER A 404 -17.45 -21.68 -7.28
C SER A 404 -17.90 -20.46 -6.47
N LEU A 405 -17.37 -19.28 -6.81
CA LEU A 405 -17.74 -18.01 -6.21
C LEU A 405 -18.97 -17.44 -6.95
N GLU A 406 -20.15 -17.54 -6.35
CA GLU A 406 -21.37 -16.89 -6.85
C GLU A 406 -21.46 -15.47 -6.27
N ILE A 407 -21.21 -14.44 -7.08
CA ILE A 407 -21.27 -13.04 -6.68
C ILE A 407 -22.72 -12.56 -6.74
N VAL A 408 -23.35 -12.34 -5.58
CA VAL A 408 -24.69 -11.73 -5.49
C VAL A 408 -24.55 -10.21 -5.33
N THR A 409 -24.83 -9.44 -6.39
CA THR A 409 -24.99 -7.97 -6.32
C THR A 409 -26.41 -7.58 -5.88
N PRO A 410 -26.61 -6.86 -4.75
CA PRO A 410 -27.93 -6.39 -4.34
C PRO A 410 -28.42 -5.23 -5.22
N ALA A 411 -29.70 -5.25 -5.61
CA ALA A 411 -30.36 -4.18 -6.37
C ALA A 411 -30.96 -3.12 -5.43
N TRP A 412 -30.50 -1.87 -5.50
CA TRP A 412 -30.96 -0.75 -4.67
C TRP A 412 -32.01 0.12 -5.40
N ARG A 413 -32.93 0.74 -4.65
CA ARG A 413 -33.94 1.68 -5.19
C ARG A 413 -34.06 2.93 -4.30
N TRP A 414 -34.43 4.06 -4.88
CA TRP A 414 -34.64 5.32 -4.16
C TRP A 414 -36.08 5.42 -3.64
N ARG A 415 -36.27 5.74 -2.36
CA ARG A 415 -37.59 6.06 -1.78
C ARG A 415 -37.59 7.37 -0.98
N PRO A 416 -38.66 8.17 -1.07
CA PRO A 416 -38.89 9.26 -0.13
C PRO A 416 -39.23 8.70 1.26
N LEU A 417 -38.58 9.21 2.31
CA LEU A 417 -38.94 8.90 3.71
C LEU A 417 -39.72 10.09 4.27
N GLU A 418 -40.99 9.87 4.65
CA GLU A 418 -41.83 10.90 5.25
C GLU A 418 -41.23 11.39 6.58
N GLY A 419 -41.19 12.71 6.76
CA GLY A 419 -40.73 13.38 7.98
C GLY A 419 -39.28 13.87 8.01
N TRP A 420 -38.45 13.56 6.99
CA TRP A 420 -37.01 13.92 6.98
C TRP A 420 -36.53 14.73 5.77
N GLY A 421 -37.43 15.20 4.90
CA GLY A 421 -37.10 16.17 3.83
C GLY A 421 -36.08 15.73 2.76
N ALA A 422 -35.57 14.50 2.82
CA ALA A 422 -34.52 13.99 1.93
C ALA A 422 -34.84 12.58 1.41
N THR A 423 -34.59 12.34 0.12
CA THR A 423 -34.65 11.03 -0.54
C THR A 423 -33.44 10.19 -0.13
N ARG A 424 -33.63 8.92 0.27
CA ARG A 424 -32.52 8.01 0.63
C ARG A 424 -32.56 6.73 -0.18
N GLU A 425 -31.38 6.15 -0.39
CA GLU A 425 -31.19 4.85 -1.02
C GLU A 425 -31.58 3.74 -0.03
N VAL A 426 -32.43 2.81 -0.48
CA VAL A 426 -32.91 1.69 0.33
C VAL A 426 -32.69 0.37 -0.42
N ASP A 427 -32.38 -0.69 0.32
CA ASP A 427 -32.30 -2.04 -0.25
C ASP A 427 -33.71 -2.58 -0.57
N ARG A 428 -33.79 -3.81 -1.14
CA ARG A 428 -35.07 -4.44 -1.50
C ARG A 428 -36.00 -4.64 -0.29
N ASP A 429 -35.44 -4.72 0.92
CA ASP A 429 -36.15 -4.96 2.17
C ASP A 429 -36.50 -3.65 2.90
N GLY A 430 -36.23 -2.49 2.26
CA GLY A 430 -36.57 -1.16 2.77
C GLY A 430 -35.60 -0.63 3.83
N ARG A 431 -34.41 -1.23 3.99
CA ARG A 431 -33.39 -0.76 4.93
C ARG A 431 -32.67 0.44 4.34
N ILE A 432 -32.56 1.50 5.14
CA ILE A 432 -31.89 2.74 4.77
C ILE A 432 -30.39 2.50 4.68
N ALA A 433 -29.76 2.89 3.58
CA ALA A 433 -28.30 2.99 3.50
C ALA A 433 -27.83 3.95 4.60
N ALA A 434 -27.31 3.39 5.71
CA ALA A 434 -26.57 4.17 6.68
C ALA A 434 -25.26 4.64 6.01
N PRO A 435 -24.76 5.85 6.31
CA PRO A 435 -23.38 6.17 5.95
C PRO A 435 -22.52 5.03 6.47
N LEU A 436 -21.68 4.45 5.59
CA LEU A 436 -20.74 3.38 5.91
C LEU A 436 -20.16 3.65 7.28
N ARG A 437 -20.72 2.99 8.29
CA ARG A 437 -20.19 3.10 9.63
C ARG A 437 -18.93 2.26 9.61
N SER A 438 -17.84 2.83 10.13
CA SER A 438 -16.52 2.21 10.23
C SER A 438 -16.48 1.07 11.26
N ASP A 439 -17.59 0.37 11.47
CA ASP A 439 -17.83 -0.61 12.54
C ASP A 439 -18.09 -2.03 12.02
N ILE A 440 -17.90 -2.30 10.72
CA ILE A 440 -18.20 -3.62 10.11
C ILE A 440 -16.94 -4.43 9.69
N LEU A 441 -15.74 -3.83 9.68
CA LEU A 441 -14.51 -4.60 9.41
C LEU A 441 -13.57 -4.49 10.60
N GLY A 442 -13.46 -5.59 11.34
CA GLY A 442 -12.42 -5.75 12.34
C GLY A 442 -11.04 -5.87 11.68
N PRO A 443 -9.94 -5.69 12.44
CA PRO A 443 -8.59 -5.92 11.95
C PRO A 443 -8.38 -7.35 11.39
N GLU A 444 -9.14 -8.31 11.91
CA GLU A 444 -9.07 -9.72 11.46
C GLU A 444 -9.70 -9.86 10.08
N ASP A 445 -10.83 -9.21 9.80
CA ASP A 445 -11.46 -9.20 8.47
C ASP A 445 -10.57 -8.53 7.41
N LEU A 446 -9.79 -7.50 7.76
CA LEU A 446 -8.85 -6.82 6.84
C LEU A 446 -7.59 -7.65 6.55
N ILE A 447 -7.08 -8.37 7.55
CA ILE A 447 -5.92 -9.27 7.38
C ILE A 447 -6.32 -10.54 6.66
N ASP A 448 -7.52 -11.05 6.93
CA ASP A 448 -8.11 -12.18 6.21
C ASP A 448 -8.45 -11.79 4.79
N LEU A 449 -8.90 -10.56 4.52
CA LEU A 449 -9.07 -10.07 3.14
C LEU A 449 -7.74 -10.00 2.40
N VAL A 450 -6.67 -9.49 3.03
CA VAL A 450 -5.33 -9.40 2.40
C VAL A 450 -4.68 -10.78 2.26
N SER A 451 -4.84 -11.67 3.23
CA SER A 451 -4.29 -13.03 3.19
C SER A 451 -5.07 -13.91 2.22
N ALA A 452 -6.40 -13.86 2.24
CA ALA A 452 -7.25 -14.52 1.26
C ALA A 452 -7.00 -13.95 -0.13
N TRP A 453 -6.82 -12.63 -0.29
CA TRP A 453 -6.42 -12.04 -1.55
C TRP A 453 -5.04 -12.53 -2.02
N LEU A 454 -4.05 -12.61 -1.13
CA LEU A 454 -2.73 -13.19 -1.44
C LEU A 454 -2.78 -14.70 -1.76
N ASP A 455 -3.70 -15.44 -1.15
CA ASP A 455 -3.94 -16.86 -1.44
C ASP A 455 -4.70 -17.04 -2.76
N THR A 456 -5.65 -16.15 -3.10
CA THR A 456 -6.27 -16.04 -4.43
C THR A 456 -5.29 -15.58 -5.52
N LEU A 457 -4.17 -14.93 -5.16
CA LEU A 457 -3.07 -14.65 -6.09
C LEU A 457 -2.14 -15.86 -6.32
N ARG A 458 -2.21 -16.87 -5.44
CA ARG A 458 -1.41 -18.09 -5.52
C ARG A 458 -2.13 -19.20 -6.30
N GLU A 459 -3.45 -19.30 -6.12
CA GLU A 459 -4.36 -20.07 -6.98
C GLU A 459 -4.49 -19.42 -8.37
#